data_AF-A0AAW9NS33-F1
#
_entry.id   AF-A0AAW9NS33-F1
#
_cell.length_a   1.000
_cell.length_b   1.000
_cell.length_c   1.000
_cell.angle_alpha   90.00
_cell.angle_beta   90.00
_cell.angle_gamma   90.00
#
_symmetry.space_group_name_H-M   'P 1'
#
loop_
_entity.id
_entity.type
_entity.pdbx_description
1 polymer ?
#
loop_
_entity_poly.entity_id
_entity_poly.type
_entity_poly.pdbx_seq_one_letter_code
_entity_poly.pdbx_strand_id
1 'polypeptide(L)'
;MKLEVAALAYVAVMSLILCTLMYRDKAKAVKKEWRIAEKTLFLVAILGGAIGGVLGMYLFRHKTRHNSFAFGFPLLAAIQVYLLVTLFK
;
A
#
# COMPACT_ATOMS: atom_id res chain seq x y z
N MET A 1 9.35 -19.44 12.71
CA MET A 1 10.35 -18.43 13.10
C MET A 1 11.11 -17.77 11.93
N LYS A 2 12.04 -18.42 11.20
CA LYS A 2 12.82 -17.72 10.14
C LYS A 2 11.94 -17.22 8.97
N LEU A 3 10.97 -18.02 8.52
CA LEU A 3 10.08 -17.67 7.40
C LEU A 3 9.10 -16.54 7.75
N GLU A 4 8.57 -16.55 8.97
CA GLU A 4 7.65 -15.53 9.46
C GLU A 4 8.31 -14.15 9.63
N VAL A 5 9.53 -14.12 10.17
CA VAL A 5 10.31 -12.89 10.28
C VAL A 5 10.65 -12.35 8.89
N ALA A 6 10.99 -13.23 7.94
CA ALA A 6 11.20 -12.84 6.54
C ALA A 6 9.92 -12.28 5.89
N ALA A 7 8.76 -12.89 6.16
CA ALA A 7 7.47 -12.41 5.65
C ALA A 7 7.11 -11.02 6.21
N LEU A 8 7.30 -10.78 7.51
CA LEU A 8 7.09 -9.46 8.11
C LEU A 8 8.05 -8.41 7.55
N ALA A 9 9.33 -8.75 7.42
CA ALA A 9 10.32 -7.84 6.84
C ALA A 9 9.95 -7.48 5.40
N TYR A 10 9.52 -8.47 4.61
CA TYR A 10 9.08 -8.26 3.24
C TYR A 10 7.85 -7.34 3.16
N VAL A 11 6.80 -7.60 3.96
CA VAL A 11 5.60 -6.74 4.02
C VAL A 11 5.95 -5.32 4.49
N ALA A 12 6.86 -5.18 5.45
CA ALA A 12 7.31 -3.87 5.92
C ALA A 12 8.03 -3.09 4.82
N VAL A 13 8.93 -3.72 4.07
CA VAL A 13 9.63 -3.10 2.94
C VAL A 13 8.64 -2.69 1.84
N MET A 14 7.73 -3.59 1.46
CA MET A 14 6.71 -3.31 0.45
C MET A 14 5.76 -2.18 0.87
N SER A 15 5.42 -2.12 2.16
CA SER A 15 4.62 -1.04 2.74
C SER A 15 5.34 0.31 2.66
N LEU A 16 6.64 0.37 2.96
CA LEU A 16 7.46 1.58 2.81
C LEU A 16 7.54 2.02 1.34
N ILE A 17 7.78 1.08 0.41
CA ILE A 17 7.80 1.37 -1.02
C ILE A 17 6.47 1.98 -1.46
N LEU A 18 5.33 1.40 -1.09
CA LEU A 18 4.03 1.91 -1.51
C LEU A 18 3.72 3.28 -0.91
N CYS A 19 4.05 3.49 0.37
CA CYS A 19 3.88 4.77 1.05
C CYS A 19 4.70 5.87 0.36
N THR A 20 5.96 5.60 0.02
CA THR A 20 6.81 6.56 -0.70
C THR A 20 6.33 6.84 -2.13
N LEU A 21 5.80 5.84 -2.84
CA LEU A 21 5.18 6.04 -4.15
C LEU A 21 3.95 6.96 -4.06
N MET A 22 3.10 6.79 -3.05
CA MET A 22 1.94 7.68 -2.82
C MET A 22 2.37 9.11 -2.48
N TYR A 23 3.41 9.28 -1.66
CA TYR A 23 4.00 10.60 -1.39
C TYR A 23 4.50 11.25 -2.67
N ARG A 24 5.26 10.52 -3.49
CA ARG A 24 5.79 11.02 -4.78
C ARG A 24 4.66 11.36 -5.74
N ASP A 25 3.60 10.56 -5.81
CA ASP A 25 2.44 10.88 -6.65
C ASP A 25 1.80 12.20 -6.22
N LYS A 26 1.64 12.41 -4.90
CA LYS A 26 1.12 13.69 -4.40
C LYS A 26 2.04 14.86 -4.73
N ALA A 27 3.35 14.70 -4.58
CA ALA A 27 4.32 15.73 -4.94
C ALA A 27 4.25 16.08 -6.44
N LYS A 28 4.13 15.07 -7.32
CA LYS A 28 3.95 15.28 -8.76
C LYS A 28 2.64 15.99 -9.09
N ALA A 29 1.56 15.66 -8.39
CA ALA A 29 0.28 16.36 -8.54
C ALA A 29 0.38 17.85 -8.20
N VAL A 30 1.15 18.22 -7.17
CA VAL A 30 1.43 19.62 -6.83
C VAL A 30 2.27 20.31 -7.90
N LYS A 31 3.27 19.60 -8.46
CA LYS A 31 4.14 20.12 -9.53
C LYS A 31 3.51 20.11 -10.92
N LYS A 32 2.24 19.67 -11.06
CA LYS A 32 1.54 19.46 -12.35
C LYS A 32 2.31 18.53 -13.32
N GLU A 33 3.06 17.58 -12.76
CA GLU A 33 3.78 16.56 -13.52
C GLU A 33 2.91 15.31 -13.76
N TRP A 34 3.37 14.42 -14.65
CA TRP A 34 2.74 13.14 -14.92
C TRP A 34 2.66 12.26 -13.66
N ARG A 35 1.43 11.96 -13.25
CA ARG A 35 1.10 11.12 -12.08
C ARG A 35 1.45 9.66 -12.32
N ILE A 36 1.66 8.92 -11.24
CA ILE A 36 1.90 7.48 -11.26
C ILE A 36 0.58 6.79 -11.61
N ALA A 37 0.65 5.79 -12.49
CA ALA A 37 -0.53 5.02 -12.86
C ALA A 37 -1.12 4.31 -11.63
N GLU A 38 -2.44 4.40 -11.47
CA GLU A 38 -3.14 3.76 -10.34
C GLU A 38 -2.89 2.25 -10.30
N LYS A 39 -2.80 1.63 -11.48
CA LYS A 39 -2.46 0.21 -11.64
C LYS A 39 -1.14 -0.16 -10.95
N THR A 40 -0.12 0.71 -11.01
CA THR A 40 1.16 0.48 -10.36
C THR A 40 1.01 0.51 -8.84
N LEU A 41 0.23 1.45 -8.29
CA LEU A 41 -0.03 1.53 -6.85
C LEU A 41 -0.80 0.29 -6.36
N PHE A 42 -1.80 -0.17 -7.12
CA PHE A 42 -2.53 -1.41 -6.82
C PHE A 42 -1.66 -2.66 -6.93
N LEU A 43 -0.77 -2.72 -7.92
CA LEU A 43 0.13 -3.86 -8.10
C LEU A 43 1.09 -4.01 -6.92
N VAL A 44 1.69 -2.90 -6.47
CA VAL A 44 2.54 -2.89 -5.26
C VAL A 44 1.72 -3.19 -4.01
N ALA A 45 0.46 -2.75 -3.94
CA ALA A 45 -0.45 -3.11 -2.86
C ALA A 45 -0.64 -4.64 -2.80
N ILE A 46 -0.98 -5.27 -3.92
CA ILE A 46 -1.19 -6.73 -4.04
C ILE A 46 0.06 -7.51 -3.64
N LEU A 47 1.25 -7.03 -4.06
CA LEU A 47 2.53 -7.69 -3.78
C LEU A 47 2.97 -7.65 -2.31
N GLY A 48 2.24 -6.99 -1.41
CA GLY A 48 2.57 -6.94 0.03
C GLY A 48 2.57 -5.54 0.64
N GLY A 49 2.29 -4.49 -0.15
CA GLY A 49 2.34 -3.11 0.30
C GLY A 49 1.03 -2.54 0.81
N ALA A 50 -0.07 -3.30 0.84
CA ALA A 50 -1.42 -2.73 1.03
C ALA A 50 -1.57 -1.99 2.36
N ILE A 51 -0.95 -2.49 3.43
CA ILE A 51 -0.93 -1.84 4.76
C ILE A 51 -0.27 -0.44 4.67
N GLY A 52 0.92 -0.36 4.06
CA GLY A 52 1.59 0.92 3.79
C GLY A 52 0.83 1.82 2.83
N GLY A 53 0.07 1.24 1.90
CA GLY A 53 -0.82 1.97 0.99
C GLY A 53 -2.00 2.63 1.73
N VAL A 54 -2.67 1.91 2.63
CA VAL A 54 -3.74 2.48 3.47
C VAL A 54 -3.16 3.60 4.35
N LEU A 55 -2.01 3.37 5.00
CA LEU A 55 -1.31 4.39 5.79
C LEU A 55 -0.97 5.63 4.94
N GLY A 56 -0.35 5.43 3.78
CA GLY A 56 -0.01 6.51 2.84
C GLY A 56 -1.22 7.28 2.35
N MET A 57 -2.35 6.60 2.10
CA MET A 57 -3.61 7.24 1.72
C MET A 57 -4.10 8.22 2.79
N TYR A 58 -4.14 7.81 4.06
CA TYR A 58 -4.62 8.68 5.14
C TYR A 58 -3.60 9.77 5.50
N LEU A 59 -2.31 9.45 5.58
CA LEU A 59 -1.24 10.41 5.88
C LEU A 59 -1.17 11.53 4.85
N PHE A 60 -1.21 11.18 3.57
CA PHE A 60 -1.11 12.15 2.49
C PHE A 60 -2.48 12.61 1.99
N ARG A 61 -3.60 12.18 2.60
CA ARG A 61 -4.97 12.42 2.10
C ARG A 61 -5.08 12.14 0.59
N HIS A 62 -4.40 11.08 0.16
CA HIS A 62 -4.23 10.74 -1.24
C HIS A 62 -5.44 9.91 -1.70
N LYS A 63 -6.29 10.51 -2.55
CA LYS A 63 -7.44 9.85 -3.18
C LYS A 63 -8.37 9.09 -2.21
N THR A 64 -8.57 9.62 -1.01
CA THR A 64 -9.44 9.03 0.03
C THR A 64 -10.92 9.00 -0.34
N ARG A 65 -11.36 9.85 -1.29
CA ARG A 65 -12.74 9.86 -1.82
C ARG A 65 -12.91 9.10 -3.14
N HIS A 66 -11.82 8.56 -3.71
CA HIS A 66 -11.91 7.81 -4.96
C HIS A 66 -12.32 6.38 -4.63
N ASN A 67 -13.51 5.94 -5.06
CA ASN A 67 -14.09 4.65 -4.67
C ASN A 67 -13.11 3.48 -4.83
N SER A 68 -12.36 3.42 -5.94
CA SER A 68 -11.36 2.37 -6.15
C SER A 68 -10.33 2.32 -5.02
N PHE A 69 -9.84 3.48 -4.57
CA PHE A 69 -8.84 3.55 -3.50
C PHE A 69 -9.48 3.37 -2.12
N ALA A 70 -10.63 4.01 -1.89
CA ALA A 70 -11.35 3.98 -0.61
C ALA A 70 -11.79 2.56 -0.22
N PHE A 71 -12.19 1.72 -1.17
CA PHE A 71 -12.56 0.34 -0.91
C PHE A 71 -11.43 -0.65 -1.22
N GLY A 72 -10.68 -0.44 -2.31
CA GLY A 72 -9.67 -1.39 -2.78
C GLY A 72 -8.49 -1.54 -1.83
N PHE A 73 -7.93 -0.44 -1.30
CA PHE A 73 -6.79 -0.50 -0.39
C PHE A 73 -7.14 -1.15 0.96
N PRO A 74 -8.24 -0.76 1.64
CA PRO A 74 -8.65 -1.42 2.87
C PRO A 74 -8.98 -2.90 2.68
N LEU A 75 -9.63 -3.26 1.57
CA LEU A 75 -9.95 -4.66 1.26
C LEU A 75 -8.68 -5.49 1.06
N LEU A 76 -7.72 -4.99 0.28
CA LEU A 76 -6.42 -5.66 0.07
C LEU A 76 -5.62 -5.77 1.37
N ALA A 77 -5.64 -4.73 2.20
CA ALA A 77 -4.99 -4.76 3.51
C ALA A 77 -5.63 -5.80 4.44
N ALA A 78 -6.97 -5.92 4.45
CA ALA A 78 -7.67 -6.94 5.23
C ALA A 78 -7.29 -8.36 4.80
N ILE A 79 -7.21 -8.62 3.49
CA ILE A 79 -6.77 -9.91 2.95
C ILE A 79 -5.32 -10.22 3.36
N GLN A 80 -4.41 -9.24 3.29
CA GLN A 80 -3.03 -9.43 3.71
C GLN A 80 -2.88 -9.69 5.20
N VAL A 81 -3.62 -8.96 6.04
CA VAL A 81 -3.64 -9.20 7.48
C VAL A 81 -4.17 -10.59 7.79
N TYR A 82 -5.25 -11.03 7.12
CA TYR A 82 -5.77 -12.39 7.28
C TYR A 82 -4.71 -13.44 6.93
N LEU A 83 -4.03 -13.31 5.77
CA LEU A 83 -2.97 -14.22 5.35
C LEU A 83 -1.79 -14.25 6.33
N LEU A 84 -1.38 -13.09 6.84
CA LEU A 84 -0.35 -13.00 7.87
C LEU A 84 -0.79 -13.75 9.14
N VAL A 85 -1.99 -13.48 9.66
CA VAL A 85 -2.49 -14.14 10.87
C VAL A 85 -2.59 -15.66 10.70
N THR A 86 -2.97 -16.16 9.51
CA THR A 86 -2.97 -17.60 9.23
C THR A 86 -1.57 -18.20 9.13
N LEU A 87 -0.57 -17.41 8.72
CA LEU A 87 0.84 -17.85 8.64
C LEU A 87 1.50 -17.91 10.02
N PHE A 88 1.05 -17.07 10.95
CA PHE A 88 1.51 -17.00 12.35
C PHE A 88 0.81 -18.00 13.30
N LYS A 89 -0.16 -18.76 12.79
CA LYS A 89 -0.89 -19.81 13.51
C LYS A 89 -0.22 -21.16 13.30
#